data_AF-A0A5C5X3G4-F1
#
_entry.id   AF-A0A5C5X3G4-F1
#
_cell.length_a   1.000
_cell.length_b   1.000
_cell.length_c   1.000
_cell.angle_alpha   90.00
_cell.angle_beta   90.00
_cell.angle_gamma   90.00
#
_symmetry.space_group_name_H-M   'P 1'
#
loop_
_entity.id
_entity.type
_entity.pdbx_description
1 polymer ?
#
loop_
_entity_poly.entity_id
_entity_poly.type
_entity_poly.pdbx_seq_one_letter_code
_entity_poly.pdbx_strand_id
1 'polypeptide(L)' 'MFGLGTPELIVLAVIVLLLFGSRLPSAMRSLGMSVNSFKKGMKETDEEESPNNLDSKQND' A
#
# COMPACT_ATOMS: atom_id res chain seq x y z
N MET A 1 -2.80 -2.79 32.18
CA MET A 1 -3.15 -1.42 32.59
C MET A 1 -2.67 -0.35 31.60
N PHE A 2 -2.42 -0.65 30.32
CA PHE A 2 -2.25 0.37 29.25
C PHE A 2 -2.49 -0.34 27.92
N GLY A 3 -3.76 -0.44 27.50
CA GLY A 3 -4.11 -0.82 26.14
C GLY A 3 -4.48 0.46 25.41
N LEU A 4 -3.84 0.75 24.28
CA LEU A 4 -4.34 1.79 23.37
C LEU A 4 -5.68 1.30 22.85
N GLY A 5 -6.76 1.80 23.43
CA GLY A 5 -8.09 1.53 22.96
C GLY A 5 -8.36 2.27 21.66
N THR A 6 -9.43 1.85 21.00
CA THR A 6 -9.97 2.59 19.86
C THR A 6 -10.26 4.07 20.18
N PRO A 7 -10.76 4.48 21.37
CA PRO A 7 -10.99 5.90 21.64
C PRO A 7 -9.69 6.71 21.74
N GLU A 8 -8.64 6.19 22.36
CA GLU A 8 -7.35 6.88 22.47
C GLU A 8 -6.70 7.08 21.10
N LEU A 9 -6.78 6.09 20.21
CA LEU A 9 -6.28 6.20 18.83
C LEU A 9 -7.04 7.26 18.03
N ILE A 10 -8.37 7.38 18.23
CA ILE A 10 -9.17 8.41 17.56
C ILE A 10 -8.75 9.80 18.04
N VAL A 11 -8.56 10.01 19.34
CA VAL A 11 -8.09 11.30 19.89
C VAL A 11 -6.72 11.66 19.31
N LEU A 12 -5.79 10.70 19.26
CA LEU A 12 -4.47 10.91 18.67
C LEU A 12 -4.57 11.26 17.17
N ALA A 13 -5.42 10.53 16.42
CA ALA A 13 -5.64 10.78 15.00
C ALA A 13 -6.21 12.18 14.76
N VAL A 14 -7.11 12.66 15.60
CA VAL A 14 -7.65 14.03 15.52
C VAL A 14 -6.55 15.06 15.78
N ILE A 15 -5.68 14.86 16.79
CA ILE A 15 -4.56 15.77 17.06
C ILE A 15 -3.62 15.85 15.85
N VAL A 16 -3.22 14.70 15.30
CA VAL A 16 -2.39 14.63 14.09
C VAL A 16 -3.09 15.31 12.91
N LEU A 17 -4.40 15.11 12.75
CA LEU A 17 -5.17 15.75 11.69
C LEU A 17 -5.24 17.28 11.87
N LEU A 18 -5.29 17.81 13.09
CA LEU A 18 -5.25 19.25 13.32
C LEU A 18 -3.87 19.86 13.00
N LEU A 19 -2.79 19.15 13.33
CA LEU A 19 -1.41 19.61 13.07
C LEU A 19 -1.06 19.56 11.57
N PHE A 20 -1.41 18.48 10.89
CA PHE A 20 -1.03 18.24 9.50
C PHE A 20 -2.13 18.60 8.49
N GLY A 21 -3.38 18.67 8.92
CA GLY A 21 -4.54 19.03 8.09
C GLY A 21 -4.66 18.14 6.85
N SER A 22 -4.85 18.79 5.70
CA SER A 22 -4.97 18.15 4.39
C SER A 22 -3.65 17.60 3.82
N ARG A 23 -2.52 17.81 4.50
CA ARG A 23 -1.22 17.30 4.04
C ARG A 23 -1.02 15.84 4.39
N LEU A 24 -1.61 15.36 5.49
CA LEU A 24 -1.49 13.95 5.91
C LEU A 24 -2.03 12.97 4.83
N PRO A 25 -3.25 13.16 4.26
CA PRO A 25 -3.75 12.26 3.21
C PRO A 25 -2.93 12.33 1.92
N SER A 26 -2.41 13.51 1.57
CA SER A 26 -1.58 13.70 0.38
C SER A 26 -0.24 12.94 0.50
N ALA A 27 0.40 12.99 1.67
CA ALA A 27 1.61 12.23 1.97
C ALA A 27 1.36 10.71 2.02
N MET A 28 0.24 10.28 2.63
CA MET A 28 -0.14 8.86 2.63
C MET A 28 -0.41 8.34 1.22
N ARG A 29 -1.04 9.15 0.34
CA ARG A 29 -1.29 8.78 -1.05
C ARG A 29 0.01 8.61 -1.85
N SER A 30 0.97 9.54 -1.72
CA SER A 30 2.25 9.43 -2.44
C SER A 30 3.09 8.24 -1.96
N LEU A 31 3.13 8.01 -0.64
CA LEU A 31 3.78 6.83 -0.07
C LEU A 31 3.07 5.53 -0.49
N GLY A 32 1.73 5.51 -0.47
CA GLY A 32 0.93 4.36 -0.88
C GLY A 32 1.11 4.01 -2.36
N MET A 33 1.22 5.00 -3.24
CA MET A 33 1.54 4.79 -4.66
C MET A 33 2.93 4.18 -4.85
N SER A 34 3.93 4.64 -4.10
CA SER A 34 5.28 4.08 -4.13
C SER A 34 5.31 2.62 -3.65
N VAL A 35 4.68 2.33 -2.50
CA VAL A 35 4.58 0.97 -1.95
C VAL A 35 3.81 0.04 -2.90
N ASN A 36 2.73 0.52 -3.51
CA ASN A 36 1.96 -0.27 -4.47
C ASN A 36 2.78 -0.60 -5.74
N SER A 37 3.53 0.37 -6.26
CA SER A 37 4.40 0.18 -7.43
C SER A 37 5.55 -0.76 -7.11
N PHE A 38 6.12 -0.64 -5.91
CA PHE A 38 7.16 -1.55 -5.40
C PHE A 38 6.63 -2.99 -5.27
N LYS A 39 5.45 -3.17 -4.68
CA LYS A 39 4.80 -4.48 -4.57
C LYS A 39 4.51 -5.09 -5.95
N LYS A 40 4.06 -4.28 -6.91
CA LYS A 40 3.78 -4.72 -8.27
C LYS A 40 5.06 -5.16 -8.99
N GLY A 41 6.13 -4.37 -8.94
CA GLY A 41 7.41 -4.73 -9.54
C GLY A 41 8.00 -6.00 -8.95
N MET A 42 7.92 -6.18 -7.62
CA MET A 42 8.40 -7.41 -6.96
C MET A 42 7.61 -8.65 -7.42
N LYS A 43 6.27 -8.53 -7.54
CA LYS A 43 5.41 -9.62 -8.04
C LYS A 43 5.66 -9.95 -9.51
N GLU A 44 5.95 -8.96 -10.34
CA GLU A 44 6.32 -9.17 -11.75
C GLU A 44 7.68 -9.88 -11.86
N THR A 45 8.67 -9.53 -11.02
CA THR A 45 9.95 -10.26 -10.95
C THR A 45 9.77 -11.72 -10.50
N ASP A 46 8.93 -11.97 -9.48
CA ASP A 46 8.62 -13.34 -9.03
C ASP A 46 7.87 -14.17 -10.10
N GLU A 47 7.05 -13.52 -10.93
CA GLU A 47 6.28 -14.15 -12.02
C GLU A 47 7.14 -14.41 -13.28
N GLU A 48 8.11 -13.55 -13.58
CA GLU A 48 9.04 -13.72 -14.72
C GLU A 48 10.06 -14.87 -14.51
N GLU A 49 10.29 -15.31 -13.26
CA GLU A 49 11.15 -16.47 -12.94
C GLU A 49 10.41 -17.83 -13.03
N SER A 50 9.11 -17.83 -13.34
CA SER A 50 8.32 -19.06 -13.53
C SER A 50 8.23 -19.46 -15.02
N PRO A 51 8.84 -20.57 -15.47
CA PRO A 51 8.84 -20.96 -16.88
C PRO A 51 7.55 -21.73 -17.22
N ASN A 52 6.38 -21.11 -17.14
CA ASN A 52 5.12 -21.79 -17.49
C ASN A 52 4.01 -20.83 -17.97
N ASN A 53 4.26 -20.12 -19.08
CA ASN A 53 3.20 -19.61 -19.94
C ASN A 53 3.65 -19.65 -21.42
N LEU A 54 3.79 -20.87 -21.95
CA LEU A 54 3.89 -21.12 -23.40
C LEU A 54 2.58 -21.61 -24.04
N ASP A 55 1.46 -21.60 -23.32
CA ASP A 55 0.17 -22.08 -23.85
C ASP A 55 -0.86 -20.96 -23.90
N SER A 56 -0.93 -20.26 -25.05
CA SER A 56 -2.17 -19.80 -25.72
C SER A 56 -1.94 -18.61 -26.67
N LYS A 57 -1.16 -18.82 -27.74
CA LYS A 57 -1.39 -18.12 -29.01
C LYS A 57 -0.78 -18.93 -30.16
N GLN A 58 -1.62 -19.23 -31.16
CA GLN A 58 -1.33 -19.87 -32.45
C GLN A 58 -1.58 -21.39 -32.53
N ASN A 59 -2.85 -21.78 -32.49
CA ASN A 59 -3.33 -22.80 -33.42
C ASN A 59 -4.72 -22.37 -33.91
N ASP A 60 -4.70 -21.55 -34.96
CA ASP A 60 -5.64 -21.51 -36.10
C ASP A 60 -4.97 -20.70 -37.22
#